data_AF-A0A969BCQ6-F1
#
_entry.id   AF-A0A969BCQ6-F1
#
_cell.length_a   1.000
_cell.length_b   1.000
_cell.length_c   1.000
_cell.angle_alpha   90.00
_cell.angle_beta   90.00
_cell.angle_gamma   90.00
#
_symmetry.space_group_name_H-M   'P 1'
#
loop_
_entity.id
_entity.type
_entity.pdbx_description
1 polymer ?
#
loop_
_entity_poly.entity_id
_entity_poly.type
_entity_poly.pdbx_seq_one_letter_code
_entity_poly.pdbx_strand_id
1 'polypeptide(L)'
;MIDLIFYAKDSGMASIEIAEALLNTDLVTQNSMAWVEILEEVAYGDVDENGAVQAYDAALVLQYSVDYWWQACLYQDNYYYQDTVYYGCGMPNAGPADPAWFLRANVDGNWGITSYDASLILQYTVGRINKFPVQDNYYYEDSFQYINYKSAQSNDVTLNIVNNEVVVRIKTDSITAVNIYVPKSEGCTFKEPTFTNLNASFANSKSSDGLSFGMAAAYPAKTGSIIATIPVEIYSKEVIDVYMVVNSKNSNNVKFKRY
;
A
#
# COMPACT_ATOMS: atom_id res chain seq x y z
N MET A 1 37.76 24.42 -8.49
CA MET A 1 36.75 23.36 -8.31
C MET A 1 37.54 22.08 -8.09
N ILE A 2 37.31 21.39 -6.97
CA ILE A 2 37.91 20.09 -6.69
C ILE A 2 36.81 19.07 -6.94
N ASP A 3 37.03 18.17 -7.89
CA ASP A 3 36.09 17.09 -8.20
C ASP A 3 36.55 15.83 -7.47
N LEU A 4 35.72 15.35 -6.54
CA LEU A 4 35.94 14.07 -5.87
C LEU A 4 35.20 12.99 -6.65
N ILE A 5 35.95 12.04 -7.22
CA ILE A 5 35.40 10.89 -7.94
C ILE A 5 35.65 9.65 -7.09
N PHE A 6 34.58 8.97 -6.69
CA PHE A 6 34.63 7.71 -5.96
C PHE A 6 33.73 6.68 -6.63
N TYR A 7 34.07 5.39 -6.44
CA TYR A 7 33.27 4.26 -6.88
C TYR A 7 32.69 3.58 -5.66
N ALA A 8 31.36 3.53 -5.58
CA ALA A 8 30.65 2.78 -4.56
C ALA A 8 30.95 1.29 -4.71
N LYS A 9 31.26 0.60 -3.59
CA LYS A 9 31.43 -0.86 -3.57
C LYS A 9 30.20 -1.59 -3.03
N ASP A 10 29.42 -0.91 -2.20
CA ASP A 10 28.23 -1.44 -1.54
C ASP A 10 27.23 -0.30 -1.29
N SER A 11 25.97 -0.64 -1.03
CA SER A 11 24.92 0.32 -0.65
C SER A 11 25.04 0.74 0.82
N GLY A 12 24.42 1.86 1.18
CA GLY A 12 24.33 2.34 2.56
C GLY A 12 24.81 3.78 2.75
N MET A 13 24.89 4.18 4.03
CA MET A 13 25.35 5.52 4.40
C MET A 13 26.87 5.54 4.62
N ALA A 14 27.54 6.45 3.93
CA ALA A 14 28.94 6.77 4.18
C ALA A 14 29.07 8.22 4.61
N SER A 15 29.71 8.43 5.76
CA SER A 15 30.21 9.76 6.14
C SER A 15 31.48 10.05 5.36
N ILE A 16 31.51 11.18 4.67
CA ILE A 16 32.75 11.70 4.10
C ILE A 16 33.27 12.79 5.05
N GLU A 17 34.45 12.52 5.62
CA GLU A 17 35.21 13.50 6.39
C GLU A 17 36.43 13.95 5.58
N ILE A 18 36.50 15.24 5.26
CA ILE A 18 37.69 15.84 4.67
C ILE A 18 38.50 16.43 5.83
N ALA A 19 39.39 15.63 6.41
CA ALA A 19 40.17 16.04 7.58
C ALA A 19 41.28 17.05 7.23
N GLU A 20 41.93 16.89 6.08
CA GLU A 20 43.00 17.79 5.62
C GLU A 20 42.93 17.97 4.10
N ALA A 21 42.57 19.17 3.65
CA ALA A 21 42.63 19.55 2.24
C ALA A 21 43.45 20.84 2.08
N LEU A 22 44.32 20.86 1.06
CA LEU A 22 45.05 22.05 0.65
C LEU A 22 44.33 22.70 -0.53
N LEU A 23 44.00 23.99 -0.41
CA LEU A 23 43.53 24.80 -1.52
C LEU A 23 44.55 25.92 -1.75
N ASN A 24 45.24 25.91 -2.89
CA ASN A 24 46.27 26.90 -3.23
C ASN A 24 47.29 27.15 -2.10
N THR A 25 47.81 26.08 -1.51
CA THR A 25 48.80 26.05 -0.40
C THR A 25 48.29 26.42 1.00
N ASP A 26 47.05 26.89 1.13
CA ASP A 26 46.43 27.13 2.43
C ASP A 26 45.70 25.87 2.92
N LEU A 27 45.87 25.56 4.22
CA LEU A 27 45.14 24.49 4.89
C LEU A 27 43.68 24.93 5.10
N VAL A 28 42.74 24.17 4.55
CA VAL A 28 41.31 24.37 4.80
C VAL A 28 40.92 23.49 5.99
N THR A 29 40.64 24.09 7.14
CA THR A 29 40.28 23.40 8.40
C THR A 29 38.77 23.29 8.63
N GLN A 30 37.96 23.33 7.57
CA GLN A 30 36.50 23.25 7.71
C GLN A 30 36.05 21.78 7.79
N ASN A 31 35.57 21.39 8.97
CA ASN A 31 34.84 20.13 9.16
C ASN A 31 33.44 20.28 8.53
N SER A 32 33.30 19.96 7.25
CA SER A 32 31.99 19.78 6.63
C SER A 32 31.69 18.28 6.58
N MET A 33 30.82 17.80 7.47
CA MET A 33 30.28 16.44 7.36
C MET A 33 29.28 16.42 6.21
N ALA A 34 29.59 15.67 5.16
CA ALA A 34 28.63 15.34 4.11
C ALA A 34 28.31 13.86 4.19
N TRP A 35 27.04 13.52 4.02
CA TRP A 35 26.58 12.15 3.90
C TRP A 35 26.40 11.84 2.43
N VAL A 36 26.92 10.69 2.01
CA VAL A 36 26.57 10.10 0.72
C VAL A 36 25.79 8.83 1.02
N GLU A 37 24.57 8.79 0.49
CA GLU A 37 23.75 7.60 0.50
C GLU A 37 23.86 6.93 -0.86
N ILE A 38 24.32 5.69 -0.85
CA ILE A 38 24.33 4.83 -2.04
C ILE A 38 23.11 3.94 -1.90
N LEU A 39 22.05 4.25 -2.64
CA LEU A 39 20.86 3.42 -2.68
C LEU A 39 21.16 2.15 -3.48
N GLU A 40 20.83 0.99 -2.91
CA GLU A 40 20.73 -0.24 -3.68
C GLU A 40 19.68 -0.05 -4.78
N GLU A 41 19.90 -0.62 -5.97
CA GLU A 41 18.87 -0.60 -7.00
C GLU A 41 17.67 -1.40 -6.47
N VAL A 42 16.61 -0.68 -6.09
CA VAL A 42 15.41 -1.31 -5.54
C VAL A 42 14.79 -2.18 -6.63
N ALA A 43 14.78 -3.49 -6.39
CA ALA A 43 14.07 -4.46 -7.21
C ALA A 43 12.56 -4.37 -6.95
N TYR A 44 11.92 -3.30 -7.46
CA TYR A 44 10.48 -3.09 -7.31
C TYR A 44 9.71 -4.34 -7.76
N GLY A 45 8.74 -4.77 -6.94
CA GLY A 45 7.92 -5.94 -7.14
C GLY A 45 8.55 -7.28 -6.75
N ASP A 46 9.85 -7.36 -6.45
CA ASP A 46 10.54 -8.56 -5.97
C ASP A 46 10.53 -8.58 -4.44
N VAL A 47 9.40 -8.95 -3.88
CA VAL A 47 9.07 -8.73 -2.47
C VAL A 47 9.72 -9.79 -1.58
N ASP A 48 9.95 -10.99 -2.12
CA ASP A 48 10.63 -12.08 -1.43
C ASP A 48 12.15 -12.16 -1.68
N GLU A 49 12.71 -11.21 -2.45
CA GLU A 49 14.14 -11.09 -2.77
C GLU A 49 14.73 -12.30 -3.51
N ASN A 50 13.92 -12.98 -4.32
CA ASN A 50 14.39 -14.14 -5.07
C ASN A 50 15.01 -13.77 -6.44
N GLY A 51 14.99 -12.49 -6.82
CA GLY A 51 15.50 -11.97 -8.08
C GLY A 51 14.48 -12.00 -9.22
N ALA A 52 13.21 -12.34 -8.96
CA ALA A 52 12.17 -12.42 -9.97
C ALA A 52 10.82 -11.88 -9.45
N VAL A 53 10.24 -10.95 -10.19
CA VAL A 53 8.89 -10.43 -9.94
C VAL A 53 7.84 -11.42 -10.44
N GLN A 54 7.06 -11.99 -9.52
CA GLN A 54 6.11 -13.07 -9.82
C GLN A 54 4.77 -12.90 -9.08
N ALA A 55 3.84 -13.83 -9.36
CA ALA A 55 2.54 -13.86 -8.69
C ALA A 55 2.65 -14.14 -7.17
N TYR A 56 3.76 -14.72 -6.72
CA TYR A 56 4.01 -14.96 -5.30
C TYR A 56 4.27 -13.65 -4.55
N ASP A 57 5.05 -12.73 -5.12
CA ASP A 57 5.26 -11.38 -4.57
C ASP A 57 3.94 -10.63 -4.42
N ALA A 58 3.08 -10.71 -5.44
CA ALA A 58 1.76 -10.12 -5.38
C ALA A 58 0.89 -10.74 -4.26
N ALA A 59 1.03 -12.04 -3.98
CA ALA A 59 0.30 -12.70 -2.91
C ALA A 59 0.77 -12.23 -1.52
N LEU A 60 2.09 -12.04 -1.33
CA LEU A 60 2.65 -11.48 -0.10
C LEU A 60 2.14 -10.06 0.15
N VAL A 61 2.17 -9.22 -0.89
CA VAL A 61 1.65 -7.84 -0.86
C VAL A 61 0.15 -7.83 -0.57
N LEU A 62 -0.61 -8.71 -1.21
CA LEU A 62 -2.05 -8.81 -1.00
C LEU A 62 -2.39 -9.25 0.43
N GLN A 63 -1.70 -10.26 0.96
CA GLN A 63 -1.86 -10.75 2.33
C GLN A 63 -1.53 -9.64 3.34
N TYR A 64 -0.39 -8.96 3.15
CA TYR A 64 -0.03 -7.79 3.94
C TYR A 64 -1.15 -6.73 3.93
N SER A 65 -1.67 -6.43 2.73
CA SER A 65 -2.69 -5.39 2.53
C SER A 65 -4.05 -5.70 3.17
N VAL A 66 -4.29 -6.91 3.67
CA VAL A 66 -5.54 -7.21 4.41
C VAL A 66 -5.32 -7.27 5.92
N ASP A 67 -4.11 -7.60 6.38
CA ASP A 67 -3.79 -7.68 7.79
C ASP A 67 -3.43 -6.30 8.40
N TYR A 68 -2.81 -5.40 7.62
CA TYR A 68 -2.19 -4.16 8.15
C TYR A 68 -2.87 -2.85 7.77
N TRP A 69 -3.81 -2.92 6.83
CA TRP A 69 -4.38 -1.73 6.20
C TRP A 69 -5.19 -0.84 7.16
N TRP A 70 -5.72 -1.42 8.24
CA TRP A 70 -6.54 -0.69 9.21
C TRP A 70 -5.76 0.32 10.05
N GLN A 71 -4.48 0.05 10.37
CA GLN A 71 -3.68 0.97 11.18
C GLN A 71 -3.32 2.26 10.43
N ALA A 72 -3.20 2.20 9.11
CA ALA A 72 -2.96 3.39 8.28
C ALA A 72 -4.21 4.30 8.17
N CYS A 73 -5.42 3.72 8.23
CA CYS A 73 -6.67 4.48 8.08
C CYS A 73 -7.14 5.16 9.37
N LEU A 74 -6.92 4.55 10.54
CA LEU A 74 -7.34 5.13 11.83
C LEU A 74 -6.45 6.27 12.33
N TYR A 75 -5.22 6.38 11.82
CA TYR A 75 -4.26 7.39 12.28
C TYR A 75 -4.45 8.77 11.64
N GLN A 76 -5.44 8.95 10.75
CA GLN A 76 -5.71 10.24 10.11
C GLN A 76 -6.42 11.26 11.02
N ASP A 77 -6.99 10.85 12.16
CA ASP A 77 -7.80 11.74 13.01
C ASP A 77 -7.04 12.34 14.22
N ASN A 78 -5.78 11.99 14.46
CA ASN A 78 -5.03 12.55 15.59
C ASN A 78 -3.54 12.82 15.30
N TYR A 79 -3.23 14.11 15.24
CA TYR A 79 -1.96 14.75 15.63
C TYR A 79 -0.70 14.59 14.75
N TYR A 80 -0.38 15.72 14.11
CA TYR A 80 0.94 16.34 14.01
C TYR A 80 2.05 15.68 14.85
N TYR A 81 2.90 14.88 14.20
CA TYR A 81 4.29 14.70 14.62
C TYR A 81 5.16 15.21 13.47
N GLN A 82 5.51 16.49 13.56
CA GLN A 82 6.71 17.00 12.94
C GLN A 82 7.89 16.56 13.83
N ASP A 83 9.00 16.23 13.21
CA ASP A 83 10.30 16.04 13.88
C ASP A 83 10.59 14.63 14.42
N THR A 84 10.53 13.66 13.51
CA THR A 84 11.50 12.58 13.33
C THR A 84 11.14 11.93 12.01
N VAL A 85 12.12 11.56 11.18
CA VAL A 85 11.90 10.67 10.03
C VAL A 85 11.57 9.28 10.59
N TYR A 86 10.40 9.21 11.22
CA TYR A 86 9.80 8.02 11.74
C TYR A 86 9.09 7.41 10.53
N TYR A 87 9.50 6.21 10.14
CA TYR A 87 8.84 5.32 9.17
C TYR A 87 7.45 4.90 9.68
N GLY A 88 6.66 5.90 10.06
CA GLY A 88 5.66 5.90 11.11
C GLY A 88 4.24 5.86 10.60
N CYS A 89 3.93 4.86 9.78
CA CYS A 89 2.84 4.02 10.23
C CYS A 89 3.49 3.06 11.22
N GLY A 90 3.18 3.17 12.52
CA GLY A 90 3.58 2.14 13.47
C GLY A 90 3.05 0.82 12.92
N MET A 91 3.94 -0.03 12.40
CA MET A 91 3.65 -1.38 11.96
C MET A 91 3.86 -2.32 13.16
N PRO A 92 2.86 -2.62 14.00
CA PRO A 92 2.91 -3.77 14.88
C PRO A 92 2.88 -5.06 14.04
N ASN A 93 4.06 -5.49 13.59
CA ASN A 93 4.40 -6.91 13.37
C ASN A 93 3.87 -7.67 12.13
N ALA A 94 3.62 -7.09 10.95
CA ALA A 94 3.66 -7.96 9.75
C ALA A 94 3.96 -7.29 8.40
N GLY A 95 5.06 -6.53 8.36
CA GLY A 95 6.05 -6.75 7.31
C GLY A 95 7.31 -7.36 7.96
N PRO A 96 8.25 -7.95 7.22
CA PRO A 96 9.59 -8.11 7.76
C PRO A 96 10.09 -6.70 8.15
N ALA A 97 10.86 -6.58 9.23
CA ALA A 97 11.32 -5.30 9.79
C ALA A 97 12.33 -4.54 8.90
N ASP A 98 12.23 -4.73 7.59
CA ASP A 98 13.15 -4.31 6.55
C ASP A 98 12.50 -3.19 5.70
N PRO A 99 13.03 -1.95 5.75
CA PRO A 99 12.61 -0.86 4.89
C PRO A 99 12.63 -1.22 3.39
N ALA A 100 13.54 -2.11 2.97
CA ALA A 100 13.63 -2.53 1.58
C ALA A 100 12.41 -3.34 1.14
N TRP A 101 11.79 -4.13 2.04
CA TRP A 101 10.54 -4.82 1.73
C TRP A 101 9.42 -3.85 1.37
N PHE A 102 9.28 -2.75 2.12
CA PHE A 102 8.28 -1.72 1.82
C PHE A 102 8.55 -1.07 0.45
N LEU A 103 9.82 -0.75 0.15
CA LEU A 103 10.19 -0.16 -1.14
C LEU A 103 9.90 -1.11 -2.31
N ARG A 104 10.15 -2.41 -2.16
CA ARG A 104 9.86 -3.41 -3.19
C ARG A 104 8.36 -3.66 -3.34
N ALA A 105 7.60 -3.62 -2.24
CA ALA A 105 6.15 -3.82 -2.24
C ALA A 105 5.38 -2.59 -2.76
N ASN A 106 5.84 -1.37 -2.49
CA ASN A 106 5.17 -0.13 -2.87
C ASN A 106 5.49 0.25 -4.32
N VAL A 107 4.80 -0.39 -5.24
CA VAL A 107 5.09 -0.25 -6.68
C VAL A 107 4.25 0.83 -7.35
N ASP A 108 3.19 1.32 -6.72
CA ASP A 108 2.41 2.43 -7.23
C ASP A 108 2.98 3.82 -6.84
N GLY A 109 3.83 3.87 -5.80
CA GLY A 109 4.49 5.08 -5.32
C GLY A 109 3.59 5.95 -4.43
N ASN A 110 2.45 5.43 -3.97
CA ASN A 110 1.60 6.08 -2.98
C ASN A 110 1.98 5.64 -1.56
N TRP A 111 1.57 6.40 -0.55
CA TRP A 111 1.80 6.00 0.84
C TRP A 111 0.86 4.85 1.26
N GLY A 112 1.35 3.61 1.17
CA GLY A 112 0.71 2.45 1.75
C GLY A 112 0.75 1.25 0.81
N ILE A 113 0.81 0.06 1.39
CA ILE A 113 0.76 -1.20 0.63
C ILE A 113 -0.68 -1.67 0.53
N THR A 114 -1.21 -1.70 -0.68
CA THR A 114 -2.60 -2.02 -0.97
C THR A 114 -2.72 -3.22 -1.91
N SER A 115 -3.94 -3.71 -2.14
CA SER A 115 -4.18 -4.69 -3.19
C SER A 115 -3.89 -4.14 -4.59
N TYR A 116 -3.76 -2.81 -4.75
CA TYR A 116 -3.38 -2.21 -6.03
C TYR A 116 -1.91 -2.46 -6.36
N ASP A 117 -1.03 -2.39 -5.37
CA ASP A 117 0.37 -2.79 -5.52
C ASP A 117 0.48 -4.25 -5.97
N ALA A 118 -0.26 -5.15 -5.30
CA ALA A 118 -0.36 -6.55 -5.71
C ALA A 118 -0.89 -6.69 -7.15
N SER A 119 -1.90 -5.90 -7.54
CA SER A 119 -2.44 -5.89 -8.89
C SER A 119 -1.42 -5.41 -9.93
N LEU A 120 -0.59 -4.42 -9.61
CA LEU A 120 0.49 -3.96 -10.48
C LEU A 120 1.57 -5.04 -10.64
N ILE A 121 1.94 -5.72 -9.57
CA ILE A 121 2.88 -6.86 -9.63
C ILE A 121 2.32 -7.98 -10.52
N LEU A 122 1.03 -8.31 -10.39
CA LEU A 122 0.36 -9.26 -11.28
C LEU A 122 0.37 -8.77 -12.74
N GLN A 123 0.10 -7.49 -12.99
CA GLN A 123 0.14 -6.89 -14.32
C GLN A 123 1.54 -6.95 -14.93
N TYR A 124 2.58 -6.73 -14.13
CA TYR A 124 3.98 -6.84 -14.55
C TYR A 124 4.33 -8.29 -14.90
N THR A 125 3.95 -9.23 -14.03
CA THR A 125 4.18 -10.67 -14.21
C THR A 125 3.60 -11.19 -15.52
N VAL A 126 2.44 -10.69 -15.95
CA VAL A 126 1.80 -11.09 -17.23
C VAL A 126 2.18 -10.20 -18.42
N GLY A 127 3.10 -9.25 -18.24
CA GLY A 127 3.58 -8.35 -19.30
C GLY A 127 2.58 -7.30 -19.77
N ARG A 128 1.54 -6.98 -18.97
CA ARG A 128 0.62 -5.87 -19.27
C ARG A 128 1.26 -4.50 -19.01
N ILE A 129 2.14 -4.46 -18.02
CA ILE A 129 3.07 -3.36 -17.80
C ILE A 129 4.48 -3.93 -17.84
N ASN A 130 5.45 -3.11 -18.25
CA ASN A 130 6.86 -3.47 -18.31
C ASN A 130 7.72 -2.63 -17.34
N LYS A 131 7.05 -1.76 -16.56
CA LYS A 131 7.64 -0.86 -15.58
C LYS A 131 6.55 -0.47 -14.58
N PHE A 132 6.93 -0.30 -13.31
CA PHE A 132 6.02 0.13 -12.26
C PHE A 132 5.85 1.65 -12.22
N PRO A 133 4.66 2.16 -11.83
CA PRO A 133 4.41 3.61 -11.71
C PRO A 133 5.42 4.34 -10.81
N VAL A 134 5.85 3.73 -9.69
CA VAL A 134 6.85 4.33 -8.79
C VAL A 134 8.17 4.65 -9.51
N GLN A 135 8.55 3.86 -10.52
CA GLN A 135 9.78 4.03 -11.27
C GLN A 135 9.72 5.17 -12.31
N ASP A 136 8.54 5.75 -12.56
CA ASP A 136 8.40 6.97 -13.38
C ASP A 136 8.50 8.25 -12.55
N ASN A 137 8.27 8.15 -11.23
CA ASN A 137 8.42 9.25 -10.29
C ASN A 137 9.80 9.16 -9.63
N TYR A 138 10.81 9.82 -10.21
CA TYR A 138 12.06 10.10 -9.51
C TYR A 138 11.75 11.05 -8.33
N TYR A 139 11.33 10.49 -7.20
CA TYR A 139 11.27 11.25 -5.96
C TYR A 139 12.71 11.51 -5.51
N TYR A 140 13.16 12.75 -5.67
CA TYR A 140 14.19 13.27 -4.78
C TYR A 140 13.59 13.22 -3.37
N GLU A 141 14.13 12.36 -2.50
CA GLU A 141 13.59 12.04 -1.18
C GLU A 141 13.43 13.25 -0.23
N ASP A 142 14.00 14.40 -0.60
CA ASP A 142 13.93 15.64 0.21
C ASP A 142 12.55 16.35 0.15
N SER A 143 11.60 15.77 -0.58
CA SER A 143 10.20 16.21 -0.52
C SER A 143 9.25 15.02 -0.49
N PHE A 144 9.23 14.32 0.64
CA PHE A 144 8.07 13.56 1.09
C PHE A 144 6.87 14.51 1.19
N GLN A 145 6.23 14.81 0.05
CA GLN A 145 5.00 15.55 0.04
C GLN A 145 3.96 14.69 0.75
N TYR A 146 3.43 15.23 1.84
CA TYR A 146 2.18 14.80 2.44
C TYR A 146 1.09 14.89 1.37
N ILE A 147 0.90 13.80 0.61
CA ILE A 147 -0.24 13.70 -0.30
C ILE A 147 -1.45 13.60 0.60
N ASN A 148 -2.19 14.71 0.70
CA ASN A 148 -3.48 14.74 1.34
C ASN A 148 -4.38 13.74 0.61
N TYR A 149 -4.58 12.58 1.22
CA TYR A 149 -5.58 11.59 0.82
C TYR A 149 -6.97 12.21 0.96
N LYS A 150 -7.38 13.01 -0.03
CA LYS A 150 -8.79 13.35 -0.18
C LYS A 150 -9.53 12.05 -0.47
N SER A 151 -10.34 11.62 0.49
CA SER A 151 -11.31 10.56 0.33
C SER A 151 -12.16 10.79 -0.92
N ALA A 152 -11.88 10.03 -1.97
CA ALA A 152 -12.60 10.10 -3.22
C ALA A 152 -13.74 9.10 -3.17
N GLN A 153 -14.99 9.55 -3.00
CA GLN A 153 -16.15 8.67 -3.18
C GLN A 153 -16.02 7.89 -4.50
N SER A 154 -15.69 6.59 -4.44
CA SER A 154 -15.60 5.75 -5.64
C SER A 154 -17.00 5.27 -5.95
N ASN A 155 -17.51 5.72 -7.10
CA ASN A 155 -18.73 5.18 -7.69
C ASN A 155 -18.48 3.85 -8.41
N ASP A 156 -17.29 3.27 -8.29
CA ASP A 156 -16.86 2.12 -9.09
C ASP A 156 -17.16 0.77 -8.44
N VAL A 157 -17.51 0.77 -7.16
CA VAL A 157 -17.92 -0.43 -6.41
C VAL A 157 -19.17 -0.10 -5.58
N THR A 158 -20.09 -1.05 -5.50
CA THR A 158 -21.26 -0.97 -4.61
C THR A 158 -21.27 -2.10 -3.60
N LEU A 159 -21.75 -1.79 -2.40
CA LEU A 159 -22.14 -2.78 -1.42
C LEU A 159 -23.64 -2.66 -1.18
N ASN A 160 -24.36 -3.75 -1.41
CA ASN A 160 -25.81 -3.82 -1.14
C ASN A 160 -26.09 -5.02 -0.25
N ILE A 161 -27.01 -4.88 0.70
CA ILE A 161 -27.51 -6.02 1.46
C ILE A 161 -28.65 -6.67 0.67
N VAL A 162 -28.49 -7.94 0.33
CA VAL A 162 -29.50 -8.77 -0.33
C VAL A 162 -29.56 -10.10 0.41
N ASN A 163 -30.75 -10.49 0.88
CA ASN A 163 -30.96 -11.78 1.57
C ASN A 163 -29.97 -12.06 2.72
N ASN A 164 -29.70 -11.06 3.56
CA ASN A 164 -28.71 -11.13 4.65
C ASN A 164 -27.26 -11.37 4.18
N GLU A 165 -26.92 -10.96 2.96
CA GLU A 165 -25.54 -10.94 2.47
C GLU A 165 -25.20 -9.53 1.98
N VAL A 166 -24.03 -9.03 2.35
CA VAL A 166 -23.43 -7.89 1.67
C VAL A 166 -22.87 -8.37 0.34
N VAL A 167 -23.41 -7.86 -0.75
CA VAL A 167 -22.98 -8.15 -2.11
C VAL A 167 -22.11 -7.02 -2.61
N VAL A 168 -20.85 -7.33 -2.90
CA VAL A 168 -19.86 -6.38 -3.42
C VAL A 168 -19.80 -6.51 -4.93
N ARG A 169 -20.21 -5.45 -5.64
CA ARG A 169 -20.36 -5.43 -7.10
C ARG A 169 -19.57 -4.30 -7.74
N ILE A 170 -18.86 -4.63 -8.81
CA ILE A 170 -18.12 -3.70 -9.66
C ILE A 170 -19.08 -2.93 -10.58
N LYS A 171 -18.87 -1.62 -10.73
CA LYS A 171 -19.66 -0.72 -11.58
C LYS A 171 -18.93 -0.25 -12.84
N THR A 172 -17.60 -0.38 -12.90
CA THR A 172 -16.79 0.05 -14.04
C THR A 172 -15.84 -1.06 -14.48
N ASP A 173 -15.38 -1.00 -15.72
CA ASP A 173 -14.48 -1.97 -16.34
C ASP A 173 -13.00 -1.59 -16.16
N SER A 174 -12.69 -0.76 -15.16
CA SER A 174 -11.33 -0.33 -14.84
C SER A 174 -10.78 -0.95 -13.56
N ILE A 175 -11.56 -1.74 -12.81
CA ILE A 175 -11.20 -2.17 -11.46
C ILE A 175 -10.31 -3.40 -11.47
N THR A 176 -9.06 -3.25 -11.06
CA THR A 176 -8.09 -4.33 -10.92
C THR A 176 -7.79 -4.64 -9.46
N ALA A 177 -8.10 -3.74 -8.53
CA ALA A 177 -7.87 -3.94 -7.11
C ALA A 177 -8.93 -3.32 -6.22
N VAL A 178 -9.25 -4.02 -5.12
CA VAL A 178 -10.17 -3.54 -4.07
C VAL A 178 -9.65 -3.98 -2.71
N ASN A 179 -9.48 -3.06 -1.75
CA ASN A 179 -9.38 -3.38 -0.33
C ASN A 179 -10.68 -2.95 0.34
N ILE A 180 -11.27 -3.80 1.18
CA ILE A 180 -12.44 -3.47 1.99
C ILE A 180 -12.14 -3.81 3.45
N TYR A 181 -12.46 -2.90 4.34
CA TYR A 181 -12.44 -3.10 5.78
C TYR A 181 -13.78 -2.72 6.39
N VAL A 182 -14.28 -3.63 7.21
CA VAL A 182 -15.52 -3.49 7.97
C VAL A 182 -15.16 -3.60 9.45
N PRO A 183 -15.19 -2.49 10.22
CA PRO A 183 -14.92 -2.53 11.65
C PRO A 183 -15.94 -3.40 12.37
N LYS A 184 -15.53 -3.92 13.53
CA LYS A 184 -16.44 -4.55 14.47
C LYS A 184 -17.54 -3.56 14.84
N SER A 185 -18.78 -4.04 14.78
CA SER A 185 -19.97 -3.33 15.20
C SER A 185 -20.76 -4.22 16.15
N GLU A 186 -21.35 -3.63 17.19
CA GLU A 186 -22.28 -4.34 18.07
C GLU A 186 -23.62 -4.63 17.36
N GLY A 187 -23.95 -3.84 16.34
CA GLY A 187 -25.16 -3.95 15.55
C GLY A 187 -25.18 -5.08 14.53
N CYS A 188 -24.06 -5.71 14.22
CA CYS A 188 -24.02 -6.83 13.27
C CYS A 188 -22.78 -7.74 13.41
N THR A 189 -22.94 -8.99 12.99
CA THR A 189 -21.83 -9.94 12.82
C THR A 189 -21.64 -10.25 11.34
N PHE A 190 -20.44 -9.98 10.82
CA PHE A 190 -20.02 -10.43 9.49
C PHE A 190 -19.38 -11.83 9.57
N LYS A 191 -19.77 -12.73 8.68
CA LYS A 191 -19.13 -14.04 8.49
C LYS A 191 -18.04 -13.95 7.43
N GLU A 192 -17.35 -15.07 7.20
CA GLU A 192 -16.32 -15.13 6.15
C GLU A 192 -16.90 -14.80 4.77
N PRO A 193 -16.18 -14.01 3.95
CA PRO A 193 -16.60 -13.70 2.60
C PRO A 193 -16.48 -14.91 1.68
N THR A 194 -17.36 -15.00 0.68
CA THR A 194 -17.24 -15.91 -0.46
C THR A 194 -16.86 -15.11 -1.70
N PHE A 195 -15.76 -15.48 -2.35
CA PHE A 195 -15.27 -14.80 -3.54
C PHE A 195 -15.75 -15.48 -4.83
N THR A 196 -16.09 -14.70 -5.85
CA THR A 196 -16.75 -15.21 -7.08
C THR A 196 -16.04 -14.86 -8.39
N ASN A 197 -14.97 -14.06 -8.36
CA ASN A 197 -14.21 -13.69 -9.57
C ASN A 197 -12.98 -14.59 -9.76
N LEU A 198 -13.06 -15.58 -10.66
CA LEU A 198 -12.00 -16.58 -10.85
C LEU A 198 -10.67 -16.03 -11.40
N ASN A 199 -10.64 -14.79 -11.92
CA ASN A 199 -9.44 -14.18 -12.54
C ASN A 199 -8.73 -13.18 -11.64
N ALA A 200 -8.96 -13.27 -10.32
CA ALA A 200 -8.34 -12.41 -9.31
C ALA A 200 -7.80 -13.23 -8.14
N SER A 201 -6.73 -12.74 -7.53
CA SER A 201 -6.26 -13.19 -6.22
C SER A 201 -7.06 -12.51 -5.13
N PHE A 202 -7.37 -13.24 -4.07
CA PHE A 202 -8.07 -12.73 -2.90
C PHE A 202 -7.31 -13.07 -1.62
N ALA A 203 -7.43 -12.19 -0.64
CA ALA A 203 -7.06 -12.45 0.74
C ALA A 203 -8.14 -11.86 1.66
N ASN A 204 -8.27 -12.42 2.86
CA ASN A 204 -9.15 -11.89 3.88
C ASN A 204 -8.55 -12.13 5.26
N SER A 205 -8.90 -11.25 6.19
CA SER A 205 -8.52 -11.36 7.60
C SER A 205 -9.72 -11.04 8.47
N LYS A 206 -9.96 -11.88 9.47
CA LYS A 206 -10.99 -11.66 10.47
C LYS A 206 -10.35 -11.64 11.84
N SER A 207 -10.44 -10.50 12.52
CA SER A 207 -9.86 -10.28 13.84
C SER A 207 -10.92 -9.84 14.85
N SER A 208 -10.49 -9.53 16.07
CA SER A 208 -11.35 -8.89 17.08
C SER A 208 -11.84 -7.51 16.64
N ASP A 209 -11.15 -6.88 15.68
CA ASP A 209 -11.35 -5.48 15.33
C ASP A 209 -12.26 -5.34 14.11
N GLY A 210 -12.46 -6.40 13.33
CA GLY A 210 -13.31 -6.36 12.15
C GLY A 210 -13.02 -7.46 11.14
N LEU A 211 -13.58 -7.28 9.94
CA LEU A 211 -13.34 -8.09 8.76
C LEU A 211 -12.66 -7.24 7.69
N SER A 212 -11.56 -7.70 7.15
CA SER A 212 -10.94 -7.14 5.95
C SER A 212 -10.90 -8.18 4.82
N PHE A 213 -10.90 -7.70 3.59
CA PHE A 213 -10.48 -8.49 2.45
C PHE A 213 -9.95 -7.63 1.31
N GLY A 214 -9.18 -8.25 0.45
CA GLY A 214 -8.50 -7.64 -0.68
C GLY A 214 -8.74 -8.47 -1.94
N MET A 215 -8.80 -7.79 -3.07
CA MET A 215 -8.81 -8.36 -4.41
C MET A 215 -7.69 -7.71 -5.21
N ALA A 216 -6.88 -8.52 -5.89
CA ALA A 216 -5.88 -8.07 -6.85
C ALA A 216 -6.02 -8.88 -8.14
N ALA A 217 -6.05 -8.20 -9.28
CA ALA A 217 -6.20 -8.83 -10.59
C ALA A 217 -5.19 -8.26 -11.59
N ALA A 218 -4.70 -9.12 -12.49
CA ALA A 218 -3.90 -8.67 -13.62
C ALA A 218 -4.75 -7.96 -14.68
N TYR A 219 -6.06 -8.18 -14.74
CA TYR A 219 -6.97 -7.58 -15.72
C TYR A 219 -8.17 -6.95 -15.00
N PRO A 220 -8.75 -5.88 -15.55
CA PRO A 220 -9.92 -5.28 -14.94
C PRO A 220 -11.10 -6.26 -14.83
N ALA A 221 -11.76 -6.24 -13.69
CA ALA A 221 -13.02 -6.93 -13.48
C ALA A 221 -14.10 -6.33 -14.41
N LYS A 222 -14.96 -7.19 -14.94
CA LYS A 222 -16.06 -6.77 -15.79
C LYS A 222 -17.09 -5.96 -14.99
N THR A 223 -17.61 -4.89 -15.60
CA THR A 223 -18.76 -4.16 -15.06
C THR A 223 -19.90 -5.12 -14.73
N GLY A 224 -20.46 -4.97 -13.54
CA GLY A 224 -21.55 -5.81 -13.03
C GLY A 224 -21.09 -7.09 -12.35
N SER A 225 -19.81 -7.46 -12.37
CA SER A 225 -19.31 -8.63 -11.64
C SER A 225 -19.51 -8.47 -10.13
N ILE A 226 -19.95 -9.56 -9.49
CA ILE A 226 -19.86 -9.71 -8.04
C ILE A 226 -18.44 -10.20 -7.75
N ILE A 227 -17.78 -9.60 -6.76
CA ILE A 227 -16.41 -10.01 -6.37
C ILE A 227 -16.42 -10.72 -5.03
N ALA A 228 -17.33 -10.35 -4.13
CA ALA A 228 -17.50 -10.97 -2.84
C ALA A 228 -18.96 -10.93 -2.39
N THR A 229 -19.39 -11.97 -1.68
CA THR A 229 -20.60 -11.96 -0.84
C THR A 229 -20.20 -12.21 0.61
N ILE A 230 -20.77 -11.45 1.55
CA ILE A 230 -20.44 -11.55 2.97
C ILE A 230 -21.73 -11.81 3.74
N PRO A 231 -21.94 -13.00 4.29
CA PRO A 231 -23.11 -13.23 5.13
C PRO A 231 -23.06 -12.31 6.35
N VAL A 232 -24.18 -11.64 6.64
CA VAL A 232 -24.29 -10.67 7.74
C VAL A 232 -25.52 -10.97 8.58
N GLU A 233 -25.32 -11.03 9.89
CA GLU A 233 -26.40 -11.08 10.88
C GLU A 233 -26.53 -9.70 11.49
N ILE A 234 -27.70 -9.07 11.35
CA ILE A 234 -27.94 -7.69 11.79
C ILE A 234 -28.89 -7.71 12.99
N TYR A 235 -28.45 -7.12 14.10
CA TYR A 235 -29.16 -7.11 15.38
C TYR A 235 -29.68 -5.71 15.76
N SER A 236 -29.09 -4.65 15.21
CA SER A 236 -29.51 -3.26 15.49
C SER A 236 -29.71 -2.44 14.20
N LYS A 237 -30.27 -1.24 14.36
CA LYS A 237 -30.43 -0.26 13.26
C LYS A 237 -29.24 0.69 13.14
N GLU A 238 -28.10 0.34 13.74
CA GLU A 238 -26.89 1.14 13.67
C GLU A 238 -26.41 1.29 12.22
N VAL A 239 -25.79 2.45 11.98
CA VAL A 239 -25.05 2.68 10.75
C VAL A 239 -23.70 2.00 10.91
N ILE A 240 -23.41 1.06 10.02
CA ILE A 240 -22.10 0.42 9.93
C ILE A 240 -21.30 1.16 8.88
N ASP A 241 -20.12 1.63 9.26
CA ASP A 241 -19.17 2.23 8.33
C ASP A 241 -18.35 1.14 7.64
N VAL A 242 -18.15 1.27 6.34
CA VAL A 242 -17.26 0.43 5.55
C VAL A 242 -16.24 1.30 4.84
N TYR A 243 -14.98 0.92 4.98
CA TYR A 243 -13.83 1.57 4.38
C TYR A 243 -13.39 0.79 3.14
N MET A 244 -13.07 1.49 2.05
CA MET A 244 -12.66 0.83 0.81
C MET A 244 -11.57 1.62 0.07
N VAL A 245 -10.63 0.91 -0.56
CA VAL A 245 -9.77 1.44 -1.64
C VAL A 245 -10.05 0.72 -2.92
N VAL A 246 -10.02 1.46 -4.02
CA VAL A 246 -10.17 0.93 -5.36
C VAL A 246 -9.02 1.43 -6.23
N ASN A 247 -8.19 0.51 -6.75
CA ASN A 247 -7.03 0.80 -7.62
C ASN A 247 -6.02 1.88 -7.12
N SER A 248 -5.90 2.16 -5.82
CA SER A 248 -5.18 3.30 -5.15
C SER A 248 -6.05 4.51 -4.74
N LYS A 249 -7.30 4.59 -5.20
CA LYS A 249 -8.22 5.66 -4.81
C LYS A 249 -9.00 5.24 -3.57
N ASN A 250 -8.76 5.92 -2.45
CA ASN A 250 -9.57 5.78 -1.24
C ASN A 250 -11.02 6.18 -1.53
N SER A 251 -11.96 5.36 -1.09
CA SER A 251 -13.40 5.60 -1.20
C SER A 251 -14.12 5.41 0.12
N ASN A 252 -14.85 6.45 0.54
CA ASN A 252 -15.49 6.47 1.87
C ASN A 252 -16.95 6.01 1.85
N ASN A 253 -17.31 5.29 2.91
CA ASN A 253 -18.60 5.21 3.60
C ASN A 253 -19.82 4.74 2.80
N VAL A 254 -19.92 3.43 2.59
CA VAL A 254 -21.26 2.83 2.39
C VAL A 254 -21.91 2.65 3.76
N LYS A 255 -22.97 3.43 4.00
CA LYS A 255 -23.78 3.36 5.22
C LYS A 255 -24.89 2.35 5.02
N PHE A 256 -24.87 1.26 5.77
CA PHE A 256 -26.02 0.35 5.82
C PHE A 256 -27.07 0.87 6.80
N LYS A 257 -28.34 0.92 6.37
CA LYS A 257 -29.48 1.14 7.24
C LYS A 257 -30.60 0.20 6.82
N ARG A 258 -31.11 -0.61 7.74
CA ARG A 258 -32.34 -1.38 7.50
C ARG A 258 -33.55 -0.48 7.74
N TYR A 259 -34.47 -0.44 6.79
CA TYR A 259 -35.81 0.13 6.97
C TYR A 259 -36.63 -0.79 7.87
#